data_AF-A0A6G1VJF5-F1
#
_entry.id   AF-A0A6G1VJF5-F1
#
_cell.length_a   1.000
_cell.length_b   1.000
_cell.length_c   1.000
_cell.angle_alpha   90.00
_cell.angle_beta   90.00
_cell.angle_gamma   90.00
#
_symmetry.space_group_name_H-M   'P 1'
#
loop_
_entity.id
_entity.type
_entity.pdbx_description
1 polymer ?
#
loop_
_entity_poly.entity_id
_entity_poly.type
_entity_poly.pdbx_seq_one_letter_code
_entity_poly.pdbx_strand_id
1 'polypeptide(L)'
;MLQALRLQGLPLLSPEDAYRAAAGAQASDDRQGLQAVLNVKSNHKVQSSNLKVQSKLKALLSSTYFGPIQWYQKLNRYDECLIERHESFIKQTYRNRMIISTANGPLSLTIPTNHNTSLAMKDIRISDHANWRHVHWNALLSAYGESPFFEYYQDDIRPFFEKKYEFLFDFNMETTEKMIELLDIRPKISITEEYVLSEERRVKSEESEERRTKSEKFDSLANHKVQSSNLKVQSIVDFRDAIRPKKPLPDAEFAHQRYYQVYEQKYGFQPNMSILDLLFNEGNEAIFYL
;
A
#
# COMPACT_ATOMS: atom_id res chain seq x y z
N MET A 1 1.84 -32.58 24.61
CA MET A 1 3.23 -33.02 24.89
C MET A 1 3.89 -32.00 25.82
N LEU A 2 3.33 -31.86 27.03
CA LEU A 2 3.71 -30.86 28.03
C LEU A 2 3.39 -31.42 29.43
N GLN A 3 3.82 -32.65 29.69
CA GLN A 3 3.65 -33.31 30.99
C GLN A 3 4.65 -34.46 31.15
N ALA A 4 5.94 -34.15 31.14
CA ALA A 4 7.00 -35.02 31.67
C ALA A 4 8.31 -34.25 31.61
N LEU A 5 8.73 -33.68 32.75
CA LEU A 5 10.13 -33.37 33.14
C LEU A 5 10.08 -32.43 34.36
N ARG A 6 9.63 -32.98 35.49
CA ARG A 6 9.66 -32.28 36.78
C ARG A 6 10.08 -33.23 37.89
N LEU A 7 11.23 -33.89 37.74
CA LEU A 7 11.86 -34.69 38.78
C LEU A 7 13.36 -34.82 38.49
N GLN A 8 14.13 -33.79 38.82
CA GLN A 8 15.56 -33.82 39.11
C GLN A 8 15.93 -32.40 39.59
N GLY A 9 16.13 -32.24 40.90
CA GLY A 9 16.34 -30.94 41.56
C GLY A 9 17.67 -30.28 41.22
N LEU A 10 17.82 -29.77 40.01
CA LEU A 10 18.90 -28.88 39.60
C LEU A 10 18.43 -27.42 39.66
N PRO A 11 19.26 -26.48 40.17
CA PRO A 11 18.89 -25.08 40.26
C PRO A 11 18.72 -24.48 38.85
N LEU A 12 17.62 -23.75 38.65
CA LEU A 12 17.37 -22.93 37.47
C LEU A 12 18.37 -21.77 37.44
N LEU A 13 19.34 -21.83 36.52
CA LEU A 13 20.26 -20.73 36.24
C LEU A 13 19.49 -19.56 35.61
N SER A 14 19.86 -18.34 36.00
CA SER A 14 19.28 -17.13 35.41
C SER A 14 19.69 -16.98 33.94
N PRO A 15 18.89 -16.30 33.09
CA PRO A 15 19.24 -16.07 31.69
C PRO A 15 20.59 -15.36 31.48
N GLU A 16 21.05 -14.56 32.45
CA GLU A 16 22.37 -13.91 32.39
C GLU A 16 23.55 -14.86 32.63
N ASP A 17 23.36 -15.90 33.43
CA ASP A 17 24.41 -16.87 33.74
C ASP A 17 24.64 -17.85 32.57
N ALA A 18 23.59 -18.16 31.80
CA ALA A 18 23.69 -18.94 30.56
C ALA A 18 24.49 -18.20 29.48
N TYR A 19 24.38 -16.86 29.43
CA TYR A 19 25.13 -16.03 28.49
C TYR A 19 26.63 -15.93 28.84
N ARG A 20 26.96 -15.86 30.14
CA ARG A 20 28.36 -15.87 30.61
C ARG A 20 29.06 -17.22 30.44
N ALA A 21 28.33 -18.33 30.53
CA ALA A 21 28.88 -19.67 30.26
C ALA A 21 29.18 -19.90 28.77
N ALA A 22 28.41 -19.29 27.86
CA ALA A 22 28.67 -19.35 26.41
C ALA A 22 29.82 -18.44 25.96
N ALA A 23 30.06 -17.32 26.64
CA ALA A 23 31.12 -16.37 26.30
C ALA A 23 32.52 -16.74 26.85
N GLY A 24 32.63 -17.81 27.66
CA GLY A 24 33.89 -18.22 28.31
C GLY A 24 34.65 -19.36 27.61
N ALA A 25 34.16 -19.89 26.49
CA ALA A 25 34.70 -21.08 25.84
C ALA A 25 35.10 -20.83 24.37
N GLN A 26 35.92 -19.81 24.12
CA GLN A 26 36.65 -19.67 22.85
C GLN A 26 37.86 -18.75 23.02
N ALA A 27 38.89 -19.28 23.68
CA ALA A 27 40.20 -18.63 23.77
C ALA A 27 41.30 -19.67 23.94
N SER A 28 41.60 -20.44 22.89
CA SER A 28 42.90 -21.12 22.73
C SER A 28 43.01 -21.79 21.35
N ASP A 29 43.32 -21.04 20.30
CA ASP A 29 44.45 -21.34 19.40
C ASP A 29 44.60 -20.24 18.34
N ASP A 30 45.70 -20.23 17.60
CA ASP A 30 46.00 -19.38 16.43
C ASP A 30 46.64 -18.01 16.69
N ARG A 31 47.73 -18.02 17.46
CA ARG A 31 48.85 -17.08 17.24
C ARG A 31 49.71 -17.53 16.07
N GLN A 32 49.24 -17.37 14.83
CA GLN A 32 50.12 -17.41 13.64
C GLN A 32 49.59 -16.70 12.37
N GLY A 33 48.48 -15.96 12.42
CA GLY A 33 47.89 -15.27 11.25
C GLY A 33 48.11 -13.76 11.13
N LEU A 34 48.78 -13.10 12.09
CA LEU A 34 48.75 -11.63 12.22
C LEU A 34 49.77 -10.83 11.37
N GLN A 35 50.40 -11.43 10.34
CA GLN A 35 51.44 -10.76 9.54
C GLN A 35 51.05 -10.45 8.08
N ALA A 36 49.76 -10.54 7.72
CA ALA A 36 49.32 -10.37 6.32
C ALA A 36 48.36 -9.19 6.02
N VAL A 37 48.05 -8.29 6.98
CA VAL A 37 46.99 -7.27 6.79
C VAL A 37 47.50 -5.82 6.75
N LEU A 38 48.81 -5.57 6.70
CA LEU A 38 49.36 -4.21 6.80
C LEU A 38 50.13 -3.64 5.59
N ASN A 39 49.99 -4.17 4.37
CA ASN A 39 50.67 -3.53 3.22
C ASN A 39 50.02 -3.74 1.85
N VAL A 40 48.80 -3.23 1.62
CA VAL A 40 48.31 -2.89 0.26
C VAL A 40 47.39 -1.66 0.35
N LYS A 41 47.97 -0.48 0.54
CA LYS A 41 47.37 0.81 0.18
C LYS A 41 48.40 1.63 -0.59
N SER A 42 48.38 1.55 -1.92
CA SER A 42 48.71 2.68 -2.82
C SER A 42 48.57 2.26 -4.29
N ASN A 43 47.97 3.18 -5.06
CA ASN A 43 47.93 3.24 -6.52
C ASN A 43 47.01 2.26 -7.25
N HIS A 44 45.77 2.68 -7.48
CA HIS A 44 45.33 3.13 -8.81
C HIS A 44 44.07 4.01 -8.66
N LYS A 45 44.24 5.32 -8.94
CA LYS A 45 43.19 6.30 -9.15
C LYS A 45 42.87 6.29 -10.66
N VAL A 46 41.63 6.64 -11.00
CA VAL A 46 41.03 6.77 -12.35
C VAL A 46 40.25 5.53 -12.82
N GLN A 47 38.96 5.49 -12.49
CA GLN A 47 37.91 5.78 -13.47
C GLN A 47 36.61 6.18 -12.77
N SER A 48 36.16 7.37 -13.14
CA SER A 48 34.93 8.03 -12.74
C SER A 48 33.72 7.39 -13.43
N SER A 49 32.57 7.52 -12.75
CA SER A 49 31.21 7.56 -13.27
C SER A 49 30.64 6.31 -13.93
N ASN A 50 30.00 5.48 -13.11
CA ASN A 50 28.68 4.95 -13.43
C ASN A 50 27.71 5.38 -12.33
N LEU A 51 27.24 6.63 -12.40
CA LEU A 51 25.97 6.98 -11.77
C LEU A 51 24.92 6.16 -12.54
N LYS A 52 24.50 5.01 -11.99
CA LYS A 52 23.27 4.37 -12.43
C LYS A 52 22.17 5.40 -12.21
N VAL A 53 21.64 5.96 -13.29
CA VAL A 53 20.38 6.68 -13.25
C VAL A 53 19.32 5.63 -12.92
N GLN A 54 19.11 5.39 -11.63
CA GLN A 54 17.97 4.60 -11.17
C GLN A 54 16.73 5.41 -11.55
N SER A 55 16.01 4.99 -12.58
CA SER A 55 14.75 5.60 -12.96
C SER A 55 13.81 5.48 -11.76
N LYS A 56 13.42 6.62 -11.16
CA LYS A 56 12.44 6.61 -10.08
C LYS A 56 11.11 6.10 -10.62
N LEU A 57 10.62 5.00 -10.07
CA LEU A 57 9.33 4.42 -10.43
C LEU A 57 8.21 5.19 -9.75
N LYS A 58 7.23 5.64 -10.52
CA LYS A 58 6.05 6.32 -9.98
C LYS A 58 4.82 5.43 -10.11
N ALA A 59 4.00 5.38 -9.07
CA ALA A 59 2.68 4.75 -9.12
C ALA A 59 1.61 5.82 -9.20
N LEU A 60 0.62 5.64 -10.07
CA LEU A 60 -0.61 6.42 -10.07
C LEU A 60 -1.71 5.59 -9.39
N LEU A 61 -2.23 6.10 -8.28
CA LEU A 61 -3.19 5.45 -7.41
C LEU A 61 -4.48 6.26 -7.32
N SER A 62 -5.62 5.60 -7.16
CA SER A 62 -6.86 6.28 -6.74
C SER A 62 -6.81 6.56 -5.24
N SER A 63 -7.56 7.57 -4.77
CA SER A 63 -7.85 7.69 -3.34
C SER A 63 -8.69 6.50 -2.85
N THR A 64 -8.52 6.10 -1.59
CA THR A 64 -9.22 4.95 -1.01
C THR A 64 -9.72 5.20 0.40
N TYR A 65 -10.87 4.63 0.73
CA TYR A 65 -11.38 4.54 2.10
C TYR A 65 -10.80 3.30 2.79
N PHE A 66 -9.81 3.47 3.68
CA PHE A 66 -9.03 2.38 4.29
C PHE A 66 -8.76 1.25 3.28
N GLY A 67 -7.99 1.61 2.24
CA GLY A 67 -7.78 0.81 1.04
C GLY A 67 -7.28 -0.61 1.31
N PRO A 68 -7.32 -1.46 0.28
CA PRO A 68 -6.89 -2.84 0.42
C PRO A 68 -5.36 -2.93 0.58
N ILE A 69 -4.85 -4.03 1.12
CA ILE A 69 -3.39 -4.26 1.33
C ILE A 69 -2.58 -3.99 0.06
N GLN A 70 -3.06 -4.44 -1.11
CA GLN A 70 -2.43 -4.18 -2.41
C GLN A 70 -2.10 -2.70 -2.63
N TRP A 71 -3.00 -1.80 -2.24
CA TRP A 71 -2.81 -0.36 -2.40
C TRP A 71 -1.66 0.15 -1.53
N TYR A 72 -1.58 -0.31 -0.28
CA TYR A 72 -0.49 0.05 0.63
C TYR A 72 0.84 -0.61 0.27
N GLN A 73 0.84 -1.79 -0.37
CA GLN A 73 2.05 -2.37 -0.96
C GLN A 73 2.62 -1.45 -2.05
N LYS A 74 1.77 -0.92 -2.94
CA LYS A 74 2.23 0.04 -3.95
C LYS A 74 2.74 1.32 -3.31
N LEU A 75 2.02 1.80 -2.30
CA LEU A 75 2.42 2.98 -1.53
C LEU A 75 3.81 2.84 -0.92
N ASN A 76 4.13 1.67 -0.35
CA ASN A 76 5.40 1.41 0.33
C ASN A 76 6.56 1.12 -0.64
N ARG A 77 6.29 0.49 -1.79
CA ARG A 77 7.33 -0.02 -2.70
C ARG A 77 7.77 0.96 -3.79
N TYR A 78 6.96 1.96 -4.12
CA TYR A 78 7.26 2.92 -5.18
C TYR A 78 7.99 4.16 -4.64
N ASP A 79 8.90 4.73 -5.46
CA ASP A 79 9.68 5.93 -5.08
C ASP A 79 8.79 7.17 -4.88
N GLU A 80 7.67 7.23 -5.59
CA GLU A 80 6.67 8.29 -5.49
C GLU A 80 5.29 7.77 -5.91
N CYS A 81 4.28 8.07 -5.11
CA CYS A 81 2.89 7.74 -5.41
C CYS A 81 2.10 9.02 -5.69
N LEU A 82 1.52 9.09 -6.89
CA LEU A 82 0.60 10.12 -7.31
C LEU A 82 -0.82 9.68 -6.95
N ILE A 83 -1.51 10.43 -6.10
CA ILE A 83 -2.93 10.20 -5.79
C ILE A 83 -3.79 11.01 -6.75
N GLU A 84 -4.57 10.31 -7.56
CA GLU A 84 -5.45 10.91 -8.55
C GLU A 84 -6.65 11.58 -7.89
N ARG A 85 -6.77 12.89 -8.12
CA ARG A 85 -7.79 13.78 -7.55
C ARG A 85 -8.87 14.19 -8.57
N HIS A 86 -8.54 14.15 -9.87
CA HIS A 86 -9.34 14.72 -10.96
C HIS A 86 -10.10 13.66 -11.77
N GLU A 87 -9.93 12.38 -11.47
CA GLU A 87 -10.74 11.33 -12.09
C GLU A 87 -12.22 11.45 -11.76
N SER A 88 -13.07 10.98 -12.67
CA SER A 88 -14.51 10.84 -12.38
C SER A 88 -14.74 9.81 -11.28
N PHE A 89 -15.66 10.11 -10.37
CA PHE A 89 -15.96 9.21 -9.26
C PHE A 89 -16.64 7.92 -9.71
N ILE A 90 -16.06 6.78 -9.31
CA ILE A 90 -16.60 5.46 -9.59
C ILE A 90 -17.17 4.86 -8.30
N LYS A 91 -18.50 4.79 -8.20
CA LYS A 91 -19.20 4.16 -7.09
C LYS A 91 -18.83 2.68 -6.98
N GLN A 92 -19.00 2.13 -5.78
CA GLN A 92 -18.83 0.69 -5.50
C GLN A 92 -17.36 0.21 -5.67
N THR A 93 -16.40 1.13 -5.61
CA THR A 93 -14.95 0.88 -5.67
C THR A 93 -14.29 1.26 -4.35
N TYR A 94 -12.99 0.97 -4.20
CA TYR A 94 -12.25 1.29 -2.97
C TYR A 94 -12.22 2.79 -2.61
N ARG A 95 -12.60 3.69 -3.54
CA ARG A 95 -12.78 5.13 -3.28
C ARG A 95 -13.76 5.42 -2.16
N ASN A 96 -14.81 4.62 -2.02
CA ASN A 96 -15.83 4.79 -0.99
C ASN A 96 -16.22 3.48 -0.31
N ARG A 97 -15.43 2.41 -0.49
CA ARG A 97 -15.73 1.09 0.06
C ARG A 97 -14.47 0.45 0.62
N MET A 98 -14.60 -0.18 1.77
CA MET A 98 -13.62 -1.14 2.27
C MET A 98 -14.25 -2.52 2.44
N ILE A 99 -13.41 -3.55 2.48
CA ILE A 99 -13.83 -4.93 2.73
C ILE A 99 -13.15 -5.37 4.03
N ILE A 100 -13.93 -5.82 5.01
CA ILE A 100 -13.46 -6.27 6.32
C ILE A 100 -13.82 -7.73 6.56
N SER A 101 -13.03 -8.45 7.36
CA SER A 101 -13.31 -9.82 7.73
C SER A 101 -14.25 -9.83 8.92
N THR A 102 -15.32 -10.63 8.88
CA THR A 102 -16.28 -10.70 9.99
C THR A 102 -16.62 -12.14 10.35
N ALA A 103 -17.25 -12.34 11.51
CA ALA A 103 -17.78 -13.64 11.91
C ALA A 103 -18.80 -14.23 10.93
N ASN A 104 -19.34 -13.44 9.99
CA ASN A 104 -20.27 -13.88 8.94
C ASN A 104 -19.64 -13.89 7.54
N GLY A 105 -18.31 -13.79 7.44
CA GLY A 105 -17.56 -13.71 6.20
C GLY A 105 -17.21 -12.26 5.80
N PRO A 106 -16.66 -12.04 4.60
CA PRO A 106 -16.27 -10.71 4.15
C PRO A 106 -17.46 -9.74 4.06
N LEU A 107 -17.33 -8.58 4.69
CA LEU A 107 -18.35 -7.53 4.69
C LEU A 107 -17.83 -6.28 3.96
N SER A 108 -18.62 -5.77 3.01
CA SER A 108 -18.33 -4.50 2.34
C SER A 108 -18.97 -3.33 3.07
N LEU A 109 -18.16 -2.44 3.63
CA LEU A 109 -18.60 -1.17 4.24
C LEU A 109 -18.45 -0.05 3.21
N THR A 110 -19.50 0.74 3.00
CA THR A 110 -19.54 1.73 1.91
C THR A 110 -19.98 3.10 2.42
N ILE A 111 -19.11 4.10 2.31
CA ILE A 111 -19.45 5.49 2.65
C ILE A 111 -20.50 5.98 1.64
N PRO A 112 -21.69 6.41 2.12
CA PRO A 112 -22.71 6.97 1.25
C PRO A 112 -22.27 8.34 0.73
N THR A 113 -22.51 8.56 -0.54
CA THR A 113 -22.15 9.80 -1.27
C THR A 113 -23.38 10.34 -1.96
N ASN A 114 -23.33 11.63 -2.32
CA ASN A 114 -24.43 12.24 -3.08
C ASN A 114 -24.63 11.55 -4.45
N HIS A 115 -25.81 11.68 -5.03
CA HIS A 115 -26.21 10.90 -6.21
C HIS A 115 -25.41 11.23 -7.47
N ASN A 116 -24.79 12.41 -7.57
CA ASN A 116 -24.06 12.85 -8.76
C ASN A 116 -22.68 12.19 -8.89
N THR A 117 -22.60 11.16 -9.73
CA THR A 117 -21.36 10.41 -10.03
C THR A 117 -20.51 11.04 -11.13
N SER A 118 -21.01 12.05 -11.84
CA SER A 118 -20.28 12.70 -12.93
C SER A 118 -19.23 13.69 -12.44
N LEU A 119 -19.16 13.92 -11.13
CA LEU A 119 -18.21 14.82 -10.50
C LEU A 119 -16.81 14.18 -10.40
N ALA A 120 -15.79 15.03 -10.39
CA ALA A 120 -14.43 14.63 -10.08
C ALA A 120 -14.33 14.16 -8.63
N MET A 121 -13.38 13.27 -8.34
CA MET A 121 -13.19 12.67 -7.02
C MET A 121 -13.11 13.72 -5.89
N LYS A 122 -12.42 14.84 -6.12
CA LYS A 122 -12.33 15.97 -5.17
C LYS A 122 -13.66 16.63 -4.81
N ASP A 123 -14.64 16.60 -5.71
CA ASP A 123 -15.92 17.31 -5.55
C ASP A 123 -17.02 16.40 -4.97
N ILE A 124 -16.70 15.13 -4.69
CA ILE A 124 -17.64 14.17 -4.11
C ILE A 124 -17.85 14.45 -2.63
N ARG A 125 -19.10 14.73 -2.29
CA ARG A 125 -19.55 14.98 -0.92
C ARG A 125 -20.04 13.70 -0.25
N ILE A 126 -19.70 13.56 1.04
CA ILE A 126 -20.20 12.48 1.89
C ILE A 126 -21.64 12.82 2.32
N SER A 127 -22.51 11.82 2.25
CA SER A 127 -23.88 11.92 2.76
C SER A 127 -23.94 11.46 4.23
N ASP A 128 -24.82 12.07 5.03
CA ASP A 128 -25.09 11.64 6.42
C ASP A 128 -26.18 10.54 6.50
N HIS A 129 -26.58 9.95 5.37
CA HIS A 129 -27.63 8.93 5.32
C HIS A 129 -27.28 7.66 6.12
N ALA A 130 -28.32 6.98 6.64
CA ALA A 130 -28.25 5.69 7.34
C ALA A 130 -27.29 5.63 8.54
N ASN A 131 -26.89 6.77 9.10
CA ASN A 131 -25.94 6.84 10.21
C ASN A 131 -24.69 5.97 9.97
N TRP A 132 -24.16 6.03 8.74
CA TRP A 132 -23.13 5.11 8.27
C TRP A 132 -21.89 5.05 9.19
N ARG A 133 -21.54 6.16 9.85
CA ARG A 133 -20.40 6.21 10.76
C ARG A 133 -20.56 5.26 11.93
N HIS A 134 -21.71 5.32 12.60
CA HIS A 134 -22.05 4.41 13.69
C HIS A 134 -22.11 2.96 13.21
N VAL A 135 -22.72 2.72 12.04
CA VAL A 135 -22.81 1.39 11.44
C VAL A 135 -21.44 0.81 11.15
N HIS A 136 -20.54 1.59 10.54
CA HIS A 136 -19.20 1.14 10.20
C HIS A 136 -18.35 0.92 11.46
N TRP A 137 -18.43 1.82 12.45
CA TRP A 137 -17.70 1.64 13.70
C TRP A 137 -18.12 0.38 14.45
N ASN A 138 -19.42 0.14 14.60
CA ASN A 138 -19.92 -1.09 15.23
C ASN A 138 -19.52 -2.35 14.45
N ALA A 139 -19.48 -2.27 13.12
CA ALA A 139 -19.01 -3.37 12.29
C ALA A 139 -17.52 -3.67 12.53
N LEU A 140 -16.67 -2.64 12.67
CA LEU A 140 -15.26 -2.82 13.03
C LEU A 140 -15.11 -3.41 14.44
N LEU A 141 -15.83 -2.87 15.43
CA LEU A 141 -15.81 -3.36 16.80
C LEU A 141 -16.23 -4.84 16.88
N SER A 142 -17.30 -5.21 16.18
CA SER A 142 -17.76 -6.61 16.12
C SER A 142 -16.82 -7.53 15.36
N ALA A 143 -16.10 -7.02 14.36
CA ALA A 143 -15.18 -7.80 13.53
C ALA A 143 -13.83 -8.04 14.20
N TYR A 144 -13.31 -7.03 14.88
CA TYR A 144 -11.92 -7.01 15.32
C TYR A 144 -11.77 -6.83 16.83
N GLY A 145 -12.85 -6.72 17.61
CA GLY A 145 -12.76 -6.60 19.07
C GLY A 145 -11.95 -7.70 19.75
N GLU A 146 -11.91 -8.90 19.15
CA GLU A 146 -11.13 -10.05 19.63
C GLU A 146 -9.76 -10.21 18.92
N SER A 147 -9.40 -9.29 18.02
CA SER A 147 -8.10 -9.33 17.34
C SER A 147 -6.99 -8.76 18.25
N PRO A 148 -5.75 -9.28 18.15
CA PRO A 148 -4.68 -8.99 19.11
C PRO A 148 -4.36 -7.51 19.32
N PHE A 149 -4.54 -6.66 18.30
CA PHE A 149 -4.12 -5.26 18.33
C PHE A 149 -5.26 -4.25 18.21
N PHE A 150 -6.53 -4.68 18.12
CA PHE A 150 -7.64 -3.74 17.99
C PHE A 150 -7.72 -2.76 19.17
N GLU A 151 -7.61 -3.25 20.40
CA GLU A 151 -7.69 -2.39 21.59
C GLU A 151 -6.60 -1.31 21.62
N TYR A 152 -5.42 -1.62 21.06
CA TYR A 152 -4.31 -0.69 20.99
C TYR A 152 -4.54 0.45 19.98
N TYR A 153 -5.15 0.16 18.83
CA TYR A 153 -5.32 1.14 17.74
C TYR A 153 -6.72 1.75 17.66
N GLN A 154 -7.71 1.25 18.40
CA GLN A 154 -9.10 1.68 18.24
C GLN A 154 -9.28 3.20 18.45
N ASP A 155 -8.56 3.80 19.39
CA ASP A 155 -8.69 5.22 19.73
C ASP A 155 -8.09 6.15 18.65
N ASP A 156 -7.13 5.67 17.86
CA ASP A 156 -6.60 6.37 16.70
C ASP A 156 -7.57 6.33 15.49
N ILE A 157 -8.32 5.23 15.37
CA ILE A 157 -9.22 4.98 14.23
C ILE A 157 -10.63 5.52 14.46
N ARG A 158 -11.11 5.46 15.70
CA ARG A 158 -12.46 5.89 16.10
C ARG A 158 -12.83 7.33 15.68
N PRO A 159 -11.93 8.33 15.74
CA PRO A 159 -12.27 9.71 15.37
C PRO A 159 -12.79 9.87 13.94
N PHE A 160 -12.38 9.01 13.00
CA PHE A 160 -12.89 9.03 11.62
C PHE A 160 -14.38 8.65 11.51
N PHE A 161 -14.93 8.03 12.55
CA PHE A 161 -16.33 7.65 12.66
C PHE A 161 -17.13 8.56 13.59
N GLU A 162 -16.51 9.60 14.15
CA GLU A 162 -17.18 10.58 15.01
C GLU A 162 -17.19 11.97 14.37
N LYS A 163 -16.10 12.34 13.68
CA LYS A 163 -15.99 13.60 12.96
C LYS A 163 -16.84 13.61 11.68
N LYS A 164 -17.32 14.80 11.31
CA LYS A 164 -17.96 15.05 10.02
C LYS A 164 -16.95 15.57 9.01
N TYR A 165 -17.06 15.03 7.79
CA TYR A 165 -16.26 15.40 6.64
C TYR A 165 -17.18 15.83 5.52
N GLU A 166 -16.84 16.92 4.85
CA GLU A 166 -17.62 17.43 3.72
C GLU A 166 -17.31 16.63 2.44
N PHE A 167 -16.02 16.45 2.14
CA PHE A 167 -15.56 15.78 0.92
C PHE A 167 -14.96 14.40 1.20
N LEU A 168 -15.24 13.46 0.29
CA LEU A 168 -14.75 12.08 0.36
C LEU A 168 -13.24 12.01 0.13
N PHE A 169 -12.70 12.83 -0.77
CA PHE A 169 -11.27 12.86 -1.03
C PHE A 169 -10.48 13.26 0.22
N ASP A 170 -10.91 14.30 0.93
CA ASP A 170 -10.26 14.78 2.16
C ASP A 170 -10.28 13.71 3.25
N PHE A 171 -11.44 13.05 3.42
CA PHE A 171 -11.57 11.91 4.34
C PHE A 171 -10.60 10.76 3.98
N ASN A 172 -10.50 10.41 2.70
CA ASN A 172 -9.59 9.36 2.24
C ASN A 172 -8.11 9.74 2.46
N MET A 173 -7.74 11.03 2.29
CA MET A 173 -6.38 11.49 2.53
C MET A 173 -6.03 11.46 4.03
N GLU A 174 -6.91 11.94 4.91
CA GLU A 174 -6.62 11.93 6.36
C GLU A 174 -6.57 10.48 6.91
N THR A 175 -7.44 9.59 6.44
CA THR A 175 -7.33 8.15 6.80
C THR A 175 -6.05 7.52 6.27
N THR A 176 -5.62 7.88 5.05
CA THR A 176 -4.34 7.43 4.48
C THR A 176 -3.17 7.90 5.32
N GLU A 177 -3.14 9.17 5.71
CA GLU A 177 -2.10 9.76 6.56
C GLU A 177 -2.03 9.07 7.92
N LYS A 178 -3.18 8.81 8.56
CA LYS A 178 -3.20 8.05 9.81
C LYS A 178 -2.68 6.63 9.61
N MET A 179 -3.06 5.94 8.54
CA MET A 179 -2.53 4.59 8.31
C MET A 179 -1.02 4.60 8.06
N ILE A 180 -0.47 5.60 7.37
CA ILE A 180 0.98 5.77 7.19
C ILE A 180 1.70 5.92 8.54
N GLU A 181 1.12 6.72 9.44
CA GLU A 181 1.60 6.88 10.80
C GLU A 181 1.59 5.55 11.57
N LEU A 182 0.44 4.87 11.61
CA LEU A 182 0.26 3.63 12.40
C LEU A 182 1.04 2.42 11.86
N LEU A 183 1.29 2.37 10.55
CA LEU A 183 2.10 1.32 9.90
C LEU A 183 3.60 1.64 9.91
N ASP A 184 3.97 2.82 10.41
CA ASP A 184 5.33 3.38 10.41
C ASP A 184 6.04 3.33 9.04
N ILE A 185 5.31 3.61 7.96
CA ILE A 185 5.89 3.74 6.61
C ILE A 185 6.21 5.21 6.28
N ARG A 186 7.06 5.45 5.28
CA ARG A 186 7.48 6.79 4.85
C ARG A 186 7.37 6.98 3.33
N PRO A 187 6.18 6.78 2.73
CA PRO A 187 6.00 6.91 1.30
C PRO A 187 6.11 8.38 0.86
N LYS A 188 6.61 8.62 -0.35
CA LYS A 188 6.52 9.94 -0.97
C LYS A 188 5.21 10.06 -1.71
N ILE A 189 4.27 10.81 -1.16
CA ILE A 189 2.96 11.05 -1.77
C ILE A 189 2.92 12.44 -2.43
N SER A 190 2.30 12.51 -3.60
CA SER A 190 1.95 13.77 -4.24
C SER A 190 0.55 13.66 -4.82
N ILE A 191 -0.19 14.77 -4.86
CA ILE A 191 -1.55 14.78 -5.38
C ILE A 191 -1.51 15.35 -6.78
N THR A 192 -2.28 14.77 -7.71
CA THR A 192 -2.37 15.28 -9.08
C THR A 192 -3.09 16.63 -9.11
N GLU A 193 -2.56 17.59 -9.87
CA GLU A 193 -3.19 18.90 -10.12
C GLU A 193 -4.14 18.90 -11.34
N GLU A 194 -4.02 17.87 -12.18
CA GLU A 194 -4.87 17.63 -13.35
C GLU A 194 -5.05 16.13 -13.57
N TYR A 195 -6.04 15.75 -14.38
CA TYR A 195 -6.32 14.34 -14.66
C TYR A 195 -5.16 13.71 -15.44
N VAL A 196 -4.55 12.66 -14.87
CA VAL A 196 -3.47 11.95 -15.54
C VAL A 196 -4.06 10.90 -16.48
N LEU A 197 -3.81 11.07 -17.78
CA LEU A 197 -4.12 10.06 -18.79
C LEU A 197 -3.11 8.92 -18.71
N SER A 198 -3.60 7.68 -18.64
CA SER A 198 -2.72 6.50 -18.76
C SER A 198 -2.13 6.43 -20.17
N GLU A 199 -0.93 5.88 -20.33
CA GLU A 199 -0.28 5.73 -21.63
C GLU A 199 -1.17 4.95 -22.62
N GLU A 200 -1.86 3.91 -22.15
CA GLU A 200 -2.83 3.15 -22.94
C GLU A 200 -4.02 3.98 -23.40
N ARG A 201 -4.47 4.96 -22.59
CA ARG A 201 -5.56 5.86 -22.96
C ARG A 201 -5.06 6.97 -23.88
N ARG A 202 -3.82 7.45 -23.71
CA ARG A 202 -3.13 8.36 -24.65
C ARG A 202 -3.07 7.75 -26.05
N VAL A 203 -2.57 6.52 -26.18
CA VAL A 203 -2.48 5.83 -27.48
C VAL A 203 -3.87 5.61 -28.09
N LYS A 204 -4.87 5.22 -27.30
CA LYS A 204 -6.26 5.08 -27.80
C LYS A 204 -6.87 6.41 -28.23
N SER A 205 -6.61 7.51 -27.49
CA SER A 205 -7.10 8.84 -27.88
C SER A 205 -6.42 9.31 -29.16
N GLU A 206 -5.10 9.16 -29.26
CA GLU A 206 -4.29 9.52 -30.44
C GLU A 206 -4.75 8.70 -31.68
N GLU A 207 -4.97 7.38 -31.54
CA GLU A 207 -5.54 6.56 -32.62
C GLU A 207 -6.96 7.00 -33.03
N SER A 208 -7.79 7.39 -32.06
CA SER A 208 -9.16 7.84 -32.33
C SER A 208 -9.21 9.22 -33.01
N GLU A 209 -8.28 10.11 -32.67
CA GLU A 209 -8.10 11.42 -33.30
C GLU A 209 -7.46 11.30 -34.69
N GLU A 210 -6.51 10.39 -34.89
CA GLU A 210 -5.98 10.07 -36.23
C GLU A 210 -7.05 9.50 -37.16
N ARG A 211 -7.98 8.67 -36.64
CA ARG A 211 -9.12 8.16 -37.43
C ARG A 211 -10.13 9.27 -37.77
N ARG A 212 -10.35 10.23 -36.87
CA ARG A 212 -11.20 11.41 -37.13
C ARG A 212 -10.57 12.36 -38.15
N THR A 213 -9.30 12.68 -38.00
CA THR A 213 -8.57 13.56 -38.93
C THR A 213 -8.36 12.95 -40.32
N LYS A 214 -8.23 11.61 -40.44
CA LYS A 214 -8.24 10.91 -41.73
C LYS A 214 -9.62 10.89 -42.41
N SER A 215 -10.70 10.99 -41.64
CA SER A 215 -12.06 11.12 -42.21
C SER A 215 -12.35 12.52 -42.74
N GLU A 216 -11.56 13.54 -42.35
CA GLU A 216 -11.76 14.94 -42.75
C GLU A 216 -10.73 15.44 -43.79
N LYS A 217 -9.71 14.66 -44.13
CA LYS A 217 -8.71 14.99 -45.17
C LYS A 217 -8.72 13.97 -46.32
N PHE A 218 -9.70 14.10 -47.20
CA PHE A 218 -9.54 13.82 -48.63
C PHE A 218 -9.43 15.16 -49.36
N ASP A 219 -8.24 15.77 -49.31
CA ASP A 219 -7.54 16.22 -50.53
C ASP A 219 -6.18 16.86 -50.20
N SER A 220 -5.21 16.51 -51.06
CA SER A 220 -3.86 17.07 -51.25
C SER A 220 -2.71 16.71 -50.30
N LEU A 221 -1.65 16.20 -50.94
CA LEU A 221 -0.30 15.92 -50.46
C LEU A 221 0.39 17.18 -49.90
N ALA A 222 1.11 17.02 -48.79
CA ALA A 222 2.50 17.47 -48.67
C ALA A 222 3.17 16.89 -47.41
N ASN A 223 4.39 16.39 -47.61
CA ASN A 223 5.34 16.00 -46.58
C ASN A 223 5.50 17.09 -45.51
N HIS A 224 5.34 16.72 -44.25
CA HIS A 224 6.08 17.36 -43.16
C HIS A 224 6.53 16.31 -42.16
N LYS A 225 7.84 16.07 -42.15
CA LYS A 225 8.55 15.41 -41.04
C LYS A 225 8.21 16.19 -39.77
N VAL A 226 7.50 15.56 -38.84
CA VAL A 226 7.44 16.02 -37.46
C VAL A 226 8.46 15.20 -36.69
N GLN A 227 9.65 15.80 -36.53
CA GLN A 227 10.49 15.53 -35.38
C GLN A 227 9.75 16.07 -34.15
N SER A 228 9.35 15.19 -33.24
CA SER A 228 8.93 15.56 -31.90
C SER A 228 9.04 14.32 -31.04
N SER A 229 9.63 14.29 -29.88
CA SER A 229 10.55 15.16 -29.15
C SER A 229 11.04 14.26 -28.02
N ASN A 230 12.28 14.42 -27.56
CA ASN A 230 12.84 13.66 -26.45
C ASN A 230 12.06 13.96 -25.14
N LEU A 231 10.91 13.32 -24.92
CA LEU A 231 10.29 13.26 -23.61
C LEU A 231 11.06 12.22 -22.80
N LYS A 232 11.73 12.67 -21.72
CA LYS A 232 12.14 11.77 -20.65
C LYS A 232 10.87 11.15 -20.08
N VAL A 233 10.50 9.97 -20.56
CA VAL A 233 9.36 9.20 -20.05
C VAL A 233 9.69 8.82 -18.61
N GLN A 234 9.20 9.59 -17.64
CA GLN A 234 9.06 9.07 -16.29
C GLN A 234 8.00 7.96 -16.39
N SER A 235 8.40 6.70 -16.17
CA SER A 235 7.47 5.57 -16.23
C SER A 235 6.52 5.64 -15.03
N ILE A 236 5.33 6.19 -15.25
CA ILE A 236 4.22 6.14 -14.30
C ILE A 236 3.45 4.84 -14.57
N VAL A 237 3.33 3.98 -13.55
CA VAL A 237 2.51 2.77 -13.61
C VAL A 237 1.13 3.09 -13.05
N ASP A 238 0.07 2.90 -13.85
CA ASP A 238 -1.30 3.23 -13.47
C ASP A 238 -2.03 2.02 -12.88
N PHE A 239 -2.39 2.11 -11.60
CA PHE A 239 -3.06 1.04 -10.86
C PHE A 239 -4.56 1.32 -10.61
N ARG A 240 -5.13 2.43 -11.11
CA ARG A 240 -6.53 2.82 -10.84
C ARG A 240 -7.56 1.78 -11.30
N ASP A 241 -7.24 1.01 -12.34
CA ASP A 241 -8.06 -0.08 -12.86
C ASP A 241 -7.67 -1.47 -12.35
N ALA A 242 -6.42 -1.64 -11.88
CA ALA A 242 -5.93 -2.86 -11.25
C ALA A 242 -6.45 -3.02 -9.82
N ILE A 243 -6.52 -1.94 -9.05
CA ILE A 243 -6.92 -1.96 -7.65
C ILE A 243 -8.41 -1.63 -7.53
N ARG A 244 -9.27 -2.65 -7.69
CA ARG A 244 -10.73 -2.53 -7.53
C ARG A 244 -11.36 -3.81 -6.99
N PRO A 245 -12.48 -3.69 -6.25
CA PRO A 245 -13.08 -4.85 -5.58
C PRO A 245 -13.75 -5.83 -6.54
N LYS A 246 -14.07 -5.40 -7.77
CA LYS A 246 -14.76 -6.21 -8.77
C LYS A 246 -14.02 -6.12 -10.10
N LYS A 247 -13.71 -7.28 -10.69
CA LYS A 247 -13.02 -7.42 -11.98
C LYS A 247 -11.73 -6.57 -12.07
N PRO A 248 -10.77 -6.74 -11.14
CA PRO A 248 -9.49 -6.06 -11.22
C PRO A 248 -8.73 -6.46 -12.48
N LEU A 249 -8.01 -5.51 -13.08
CA LEU A 249 -6.99 -5.85 -14.08
C LEU A 249 -5.84 -6.62 -13.40
N PRO A 250 -5.13 -7.51 -14.13
CA PRO A 250 -3.97 -8.20 -13.58
C PRO A 250 -2.91 -7.23 -13.05
N ASP A 251 -2.38 -7.53 -11.87
CA ASP A 251 -1.25 -6.83 -11.25
C ASP A 251 -0.17 -7.87 -10.94
N ALA A 252 0.83 -7.99 -11.82
CA ALA A 252 1.89 -8.99 -11.71
C ALA A 252 2.80 -8.79 -10.48
N GLU A 253 2.78 -7.59 -9.92
CA GLU A 253 3.56 -7.23 -8.74
C GLU A 253 2.79 -7.42 -7.43
N PHE A 254 1.49 -7.79 -7.49
CA PHE A 254 0.69 -8.09 -6.32
C PHE A 254 0.64 -9.60 -6.04
N ALA A 255 1.26 -10.00 -4.94
CA ALA A 255 1.10 -11.32 -4.36
C ALA A 255 0.64 -11.15 -2.91
N HIS A 256 -0.52 -11.73 -2.58
CA HIS A 256 -1.01 -11.70 -1.21
C HIS A 256 -0.12 -12.59 -0.34
N GLN A 257 0.41 -12.01 0.72
CA GLN A 257 1.09 -12.75 1.78
C GLN A 257 0.06 -13.13 2.85
N ARG A 258 0.14 -14.36 3.36
CA ARG A 258 -0.72 -14.81 4.45
C ARG A 258 -0.23 -14.24 5.76
N TYR A 259 -1.15 -13.74 6.56
CA TYR A 259 -0.96 -13.21 7.92
C TYR A 259 -2.08 -13.76 8.81
N TYR A 260 -1.96 -13.58 10.13
CA TYR A 260 -2.99 -14.02 11.05
C TYR A 260 -4.30 -13.28 10.78
N GLN A 261 -5.43 -14.00 10.70
CA GLN A 261 -6.75 -13.39 10.68
C GLN A 261 -7.64 -14.06 11.72
N VAL A 262 -8.27 -13.26 12.58
CA VAL A 262 -9.14 -13.73 13.66
C VAL A 262 -10.21 -14.75 13.22
N TYR A 263 -10.71 -14.67 11.98
CA TYR A 263 -11.71 -15.60 11.43
C TYR A 263 -11.17 -16.60 10.40
N GLU A 264 -9.85 -16.75 10.27
CA GLU A 264 -9.22 -17.66 9.30
C GLU A 264 -9.71 -19.11 9.49
N GLN A 265 -9.87 -19.58 10.73
CA GLN A 265 -10.33 -20.94 11.00
C GLN A 265 -11.75 -21.22 10.46
N LYS A 266 -12.58 -20.17 10.32
CA LYS A 266 -13.98 -20.30 9.89
C LYS A 266 -14.16 -20.14 8.39
N TYR A 267 -13.46 -19.18 7.79
CA TYR A 267 -13.64 -18.80 6.38
C TYR A 267 -12.40 -19.03 5.50
N GLY A 268 -11.32 -19.56 6.07
CA GLY A 268 -10.00 -19.56 5.43
C GLY A 268 -9.42 -18.15 5.35
N PHE A 269 -8.17 -18.08 4.89
CA PHE A 269 -7.49 -16.80 4.68
C PHE A 269 -8.18 -15.99 3.58
N GLN A 270 -8.52 -14.73 3.90
CA GLN A 270 -9.13 -13.78 2.97
C GLN A 270 -8.06 -12.80 2.49
N PRO A 271 -7.62 -12.88 1.23
CA PRO A 271 -6.57 -11.99 0.74
C PRO A 271 -7.12 -10.57 0.48
N ASN A 272 -6.20 -9.59 0.53
CA ASN A 272 -6.44 -8.22 0.06
C ASN A 272 -7.61 -7.49 0.75
N MET A 273 -7.79 -7.76 2.05
CA MET A 273 -8.74 -7.05 2.90
C MET A 273 -8.30 -5.59 3.09
N SER A 274 -9.18 -4.79 3.70
CA SER A 274 -8.81 -3.45 4.16
C SER A 274 -7.53 -3.49 4.98
N ILE A 275 -6.71 -2.45 4.87
CA ILE A 275 -5.49 -2.30 5.66
C ILE A 275 -5.74 -2.36 7.18
N LEU A 276 -6.97 -2.03 7.63
CA LEU A 276 -7.37 -2.18 9.03
C LEU A 276 -7.36 -3.65 9.47
N ASP A 277 -7.74 -4.58 8.59
CA ASP A 277 -7.68 -6.02 8.89
C ASP A 277 -6.23 -6.43 9.20
N LEU A 278 -5.28 -5.99 8.38
CA LEU A 278 -3.86 -6.24 8.60
C LEU A 278 -3.37 -5.60 9.91
N LEU A 279 -3.64 -4.30 10.11
CA LEU A 279 -3.19 -3.56 11.29
C LEU A 279 -3.73 -4.18 12.58
N PHE A 280 -5.01 -4.52 12.66
CA PHE A 280 -5.60 -5.05 13.88
C PHE A 280 -5.16 -6.48 14.20
N ASN A 281 -4.75 -7.25 13.20
CA ASN A 281 -4.26 -8.61 13.41
C ASN A 281 -2.73 -8.69 13.64
N GLU A 282 -1.93 -7.84 12.99
CA GLU A 282 -0.45 -7.93 13.02
C GLU A 282 0.23 -6.75 13.75
N GLY A 283 -0.48 -5.65 13.97
CA GLY A 283 0.05 -4.45 14.61
C GLY A 283 1.30 -3.91 13.92
N ASN A 284 2.38 -3.70 14.67
CA ASN A 284 3.64 -3.16 14.13
C ASN A 284 4.28 -4.08 13.08
N GLU A 285 3.97 -5.38 13.10
CA GLU A 285 4.50 -6.34 12.10
C GLU A 285 3.79 -6.20 10.74
N ALA A 286 2.70 -5.42 10.66
CA ALA A 286 1.97 -5.16 9.42
C ALA A 286 2.88 -4.65 8.28
N ILE A 287 3.94 -3.90 8.61
CA ILE A 287 4.91 -3.40 7.63
C ILE A 287 5.60 -4.51 6.83
N PHE A 288 5.80 -5.70 7.39
CA PHE A 288 6.46 -6.82 6.70
C PHE A 288 5.63 -7.40 5.54
N TYR A 289 4.35 -7.04 5.49
CA TYR A 289 3.42 -7.45 4.44
C TYR A 289 3.25 -6.39 3.34
N LEU A 290 3.88 -5.21 3.49
CA LEU A 290 3.77 -4.06 2.59
C LEU A 290 4.89 -4.02 1.53
#